data_AF-A0A7W0U902-F1
#
_entry.id   AF-A0A7W0U902-F1
#
_cell.length_a   1.000
_cell.length_b   1.000
_cell.length_c   1.000
_cell.angle_alpha   90.00
_cell.angle_beta   90.00
_cell.angle_gamma   90.00
#
_symmetry.space_group_name_H-M   'P 1'
#
loop_
_entity.id
_entity.type
_entity.pdbx_description
1 polymer ?
#
loop_
_entity_poly.entity_id
_entity_poly.type
_entity_poly.pdbx_seq_one_letter_code
_entity_poly.pdbx_strand_id
1 'polypeptide(L)'
;MTKQIAVKLSEELVGELDRLIDAGCFESRSHAVRSGLEAAVAAQRGRELDQRYRDAFDRLPETPGEIEEAQRLGVEAIRDEPWERWW
;
A
#
# COMPACT_ATOMS: atom_id res chain seq x y z
N MET A 1 2.31 5.06 -24.30
CA MET A 1 1.58 6.14 -24.99
C MET A 1 1.14 7.18 -23.98
N THR A 2 1.21 8.47 -24.33
CA THR A 2 0.75 9.58 -23.47
C THR A 2 -0.53 10.19 -24.04
N LYS A 3 -1.45 10.63 -23.17
CA LYS A 3 -2.69 11.32 -23.55
C LYS A 3 -2.73 12.69 -22.89
N GLN A 4 -3.10 13.72 -23.66
CA GLN A 4 -3.29 15.07 -23.12
C GLN A 4 -4.72 15.23 -22.60
N ILE A 5 -4.85 15.85 -21.43
CA ILE A 5 -6.13 16.16 -20.79
C ILE A 5 -6.10 17.65 -20.44
N ALA A 6 -7.11 18.41 -20.87
CA ALA A 6 -7.26 19.80 -20.48
C ALA A 6 -8.15 19.89 -19.23
N VAL A 7 -7.65 20.52 -18.18
CA VAL A 7 -8.38 20.74 -16.92
C VAL A 7 -8.33 22.22 -16.54
N LYS A 8 -9.38 22.71 -15.91
CA LYS A 8 -9.39 24.06 -15.32
C LYS A 8 -8.95 23.94 -13.86
N LEU A 9 -7.96 24.74 -13.48
CA LEU A 9 -7.48 24.86 -12.10
C LEU A 9 -7.79 26.27 -11.60
N SER A 10 -7.97 26.42 -10.29
CA SER A 10 -8.09 27.77 -9.70
C SER A 10 -6.77 28.53 -9.84
N GLU A 11 -6.86 29.86 -9.95
CA GLU A 11 -5.67 30.72 -9.98
C GLU A 11 -4.81 30.54 -8.73
N GLU A 12 -5.45 30.36 -7.58
CA GLU A 12 -4.79 30.07 -6.31
C GLU A 12 -3.94 28.80 -6.39
N LEU A 13 -4.50 27.70 -6.90
CA LEU A 13 -3.77 26.43 -7.02
C LEU A 13 -2.60 26.53 -8.00
N VAL A 14 -2.77 27.27 -9.10
CA VAL A 14 -1.69 27.54 -10.05
C VAL A 14 -0.57 28.35 -9.37
N GLY A 15 -0.94 29.36 -8.57
CA GLY A 15 0.03 30.17 -7.82
C GLY A 15 0.79 29.38 -6.74
N GLU A 16 0.16 28.42 -6.08
CA GLU A 16 0.86 27.49 -5.18
C GLU A 16 1.81 26.57 -5.95
N LEU A 17 1.38 26.06 -7.11
CA LEU A 17 2.22 25.21 -7.95
C LEU A 17 3.47 25.96 -8.44
N ASP A 18 3.31 27.23 -8.82
CA ASP A 18 4.42 28.10 -9.22
C ASP A 18 5.42 28.30 -8.09
N ARG A 19 4.94 28.59 -6.87
CA ARG A 19 5.81 28.71 -5.69
C ARG A 19 6.62 27.45 -5.43
N LEU A 20 6.03 26.27 -5.61
CA LEU A 20 6.74 24.99 -5.45
C LEU A 20 7.80 24.77 -6.55
N ILE A 21 7.55 25.23 -7.78
CA ILE A 21 8.52 25.19 -8.86
C ILE A 21 9.68 26.16 -8.58
N ASP A 22 9.37 27.38 -8.17
CA ASP A 22 10.37 28.40 -7.82
C ASP A 22 11.25 27.98 -6.64
N ALA A 23 10.67 27.21 -5.69
CA ALA A 23 11.41 26.58 -4.59
C ALA A 23 12.27 25.37 -5.03
N GLY A 24 12.22 24.97 -6.29
CA GLY A 24 12.98 23.84 -6.84
C GLY A 24 12.39 22.47 -6.52
N CYS A 25 11.15 22.38 -6.00
CA CYS A 25 10.50 21.11 -5.71
C CYS A 25 10.13 20.34 -6.98
N PHE A 26 9.88 21.07 -8.09
CA PHE A 26 9.53 20.47 -9.38
C PHE A 26 10.18 21.21 -10.54
N GLU A 27 10.56 20.47 -11.58
CA GLU A 27 11.18 21.02 -12.79
C GLU A 27 10.22 21.85 -13.66
N SER A 28 8.91 21.57 -13.61
CA SER A 28 7.89 22.28 -14.39
C SER A 28 6.48 22.03 -13.85
N ARG A 29 5.50 22.83 -14.28
CA ARG A 29 4.07 22.61 -13.96
C ARG A 29 3.58 21.24 -14.41
N SER A 30 3.98 20.80 -15.60
CA SER A 30 3.60 19.49 -16.13
C SER A 30 4.22 18.34 -15.32
N HIS A 31 5.46 18.52 -14.84
CA HIS A 31 6.10 17.58 -13.93
C HIS A 31 5.32 17.50 -12.61
N ALA A 32 5.05 18.65 -11.98
CA ALA A 32 4.32 18.71 -10.72
C ALA A 32 2.91 18.09 -10.80
N VAL A 33 2.15 18.41 -11.86
CA VAL A 33 0.80 17.85 -12.07
C VAL A 33 0.86 16.35 -12.27
N ARG A 34 1.83 15.84 -13.05
CA ARG A 34 2.00 14.41 -13.26
C ARG A 34 2.36 13.69 -11.96
N SER A 35 3.37 14.18 -11.24
CA SER A 35 3.81 13.60 -9.97
C SER A 35 2.68 13.60 -8.93
N GLY A 36 1.90 14.68 -8.85
CA GLY A 36 0.74 14.78 -7.97
C GLY A 36 -0.35 13.75 -8.32
N LEU A 37 -0.66 13.58 -9.61
CA LEU A 37 -1.65 12.59 -10.06
C LEU A 37 -1.16 11.15 -9.80
N GLU A 38 0.10 10.86 -10.05
CA GLU A 38 0.70 9.55 -9.77
C GLU A 38 0.64 9.21 -8.28
N ALA A 39 1.00 10.18 -7.42
CA ALA A 39 0.91 10.03 -5.98
C ALA A 39 -0.53 9.82 -5.50
N ALA A 40 -1.50 10.57 -6.03
CA ALA A 40 -2.91 10.42 -5.69
C ALA A 40 -3.46 9.03 -6.08
N VAL A 41 -3.12 8.56 -7.28
CA VAL A 41 -3.52 7.21 -7.75
C VAL A 41 -2.88 6.12 -6.90
N ALA A 42 -1.58 6.25 -6.57
CA ALA A 42 -0.89 5.31 -5.72
C ALA A 42 -1.51 5.24 -4.31
N ALA A 43 -1.84 6.39 -3.71
CA ALA A 43 -2.47 6.47 -2.40
C ALA A 43 -3.86 5.81 -2.40
N GLN A 44 -4.67 6.02 -3.45
CA GLN A 44 -5.98 5.38 -3.56
C GLN A 44 -5.87 3.87 -3.70
N ARG A 45 -4.94 3.37 -4.53
CA ARG A 45 -4.68 1.93 -4.65
C ARG A 45 -4.22 1.31 -3.33
N GLY A 46 -3.37 2.01 -2.58
CA GLY A 46 -2.95 1.59 -1.25
C GLY A 46 -4.16 1.42 -0.31
N ARG A 47 -5.02 2.44 -0.22
CA ARG A 47 -6.24 2.38 0.61
C ARG A 47 -7.16 1.21 0.24
N GLU A 48 -7.33 0.94 -1.05
CA GLU A 48 -8.14 -0.20 -1.52
C GLU A 48 -7.54 -1.54 -1.12
N LEU A 49 -6.22 -1.70 -1.21
CA LEU A 49 -5.54 -2.91 -0.75
C LEU A 49 -5.65 -3.06 0.77
N ASP A 50 -5.39 -2.00 1.53
CA ASP A 50 -5.49 -2.02 2.99
C ASP A 50 -6.90 -2.39 3.45
N GLN A 51 -7.92 -1.89 2.75
CA GLN A 51 -9.31 -2.27 3.04
C GLN A 51 -9.55 -3.76 2.76
N ARG A 52 -9.09 -4.27 1.62
CA ARG A 52 -9.23 -5.69 1.29
C ARG A 52 -8.52 -6.61 2.29
N TYR A 53 -7.33 -6.22 2.75
CA TYR A 53 -6.62 -6.97 3.78
C TYR A 53 -7.39 -6.96 5.10
N ARG A 54 -7.86 -5.79 5.56
CA ARG A 54 -8.69 -5.69 6.76
C ARG A 54 -9.95 -6.55 6.65
N ASP A 55 -10.67 -6.45 5.54
CA ASP A 55 -11.88 -7.24 5.30
C ASP A 55 -11.60 -8.75 5.27
N ALA A 56 -10.43 -9.17 4.77
CA ALA A 56 -10.03 -10.56 4.74
C ALA A 56 -9.68 -11.10 6.13
N PHE A 57 -8.92 -10.34 6.93
CA PHE A 57 -8.54 -10.75 8.28
C PHE A 57 -9.73 -10.69 9.26
N ASP A 58 -10.64 -9.73 9.11
CA ASP A 58 -11.87 -9.66 9.93
C ASP A 58 -12.78 -10.88 9.76
N ARG A 59 -12.64 -11.63 8.67
CA ARG A 59 -13.46 -12.81 8.38
C ARG A 59 -12.95 -14.11 9.02
N LEU A 60 -11.85 -14.08 9.77
CA LEU A 60 -11.08 -15.27 10.20
C LEU A 60 -10.89 -16.24 9.02
N PRO A 61 -9.83 -16.04 8.21
CA PRO A 61 -9.67 -16.78 6.96
C PRO A 61 -9.49 -18.29 7.18
N GLU A 62 -8.96 -18.71 8.32
CA GLU A 62 -8.80 -20.12 8.68
C GLU A 62 -10.11 -20.74 9.15
N THR A 63 -10.43 -21.90 8.60
CA THR A 63 -11.52 -22.73 9.11
C THR A 63 -11.13 -23.36 10.46
N PRO A 64 -12.11 -23.72 11.31
CA PRO A 64 -11.82 -24.40 12.57
C PRO A 64 -10.97 -25.66 12.40
N GLY A 65 -11.19 -26.44 11.34
CA GLY A 65 -10.41 -27.63 11.04
C GLY A 65 -8.96 -27.34 10.67
N GLU A 66 -8.70 -26.24 9.95
CA GLU A 66 -7.32 -25.81 9.63
C GLU A 66 -6.59 -25.34 10.89
N ILE A 67 -7.29 -24.70 11.83
CA ILE A 67 -6.72 -24.31 13.12
C ILE A 67 -6.38 -25.55 13.96
N GLU A 68 -7.28 -26.53 14.03
CA GLU A 68 -7.05 -27.80 14.73
C GLU A 68 -5.87 -28.59 14.13
N GLU A 69 -5.80 -28.63 12.79
CA GLU A 69 -4.70 -29.24 12.05
C GLU A 69 -3.35 -28.55 12.35
N ALA A 70 -3.33 -27.22 12.28
CA ALA A 70 -2.13 -26.42 12.56
C ALA A 70 -1.63 -26.62 13.99
N GLN A 71 -2.55 -26.70 14.97
CA GLN A 71 -2.21 -27.00 16.37
C GLN A 71 -1.59 -28.39 16.52
N ARG A 72 -2.18 -29.42 15.87
CA ARG A 72 -1.64 -30.78 15.92
C ARG A 72 -0.23 -30.83 15.34
N LEU A 73 -0.04 -30.28 14.14
CA LEU A 73 1.26 -30.24 13.47
C LEU A 73 2.30 -29.46 14.29
N GLY A 74 1.91 -28.35 14.93
CA GLY A 74 2.80 -27.59 15.81
C GLY A 74 3.28 -28.40 17.01
N VAL A 75 2.39 -29.18 17.64
CA VAL A 75 2.75 -30.08 18.75
C VAL A 75 3.67 -31.21 18.27
N GLU A 76 3.39 -31.79 17.10
CA GLU A 76 4.20 -32.86 16.51
C GLU A 76 5.61 -32.36 16.15
N ALA A 77 5.71 -31.22 15.48
CA ALA A 77 6.99 -30.59 15.16
C ALA A 77 7.83 -30.32 16.42
N ILE A 78 7.20 -29.86 17.51
CA ILE A 78 7.90 -29.70 18.79
C ILE A 78 8.37 -31.05 19.34
N ARG A 79 7.62 -32.14 19.19
CA ARG A 79 8.06 -33.44 19.73
C ARG A 79 9.21 -34.05 18.95
N ASP A 80 9.26 -33.80 17.65
CA ASP A 80 10.23 -34.39 16.74
C ASP A 80 11.60 -33.66 16.76
N GLU A 81 11.64 -32.44 17.29
CA GLU A 81 12.88 -31.68 17.43
C GLU A 81 13.80 -32.29 18.50
N PRO A 82 15.09 -32.52 18.20
CA PRO A 82 16.06 -33.05 19.15
C PRO A 82 16.59 -31.91 20.02
N TRP A 83 15.72 -31.32 20.84
CA TRP A 83 16.02 -30.17 21.69
C TRP A 83 17.28 -30.35 22.53
N GLU A 84 17.57 -31.60 22.92
CA GLU A 84 18.78 -32.00 23.65
C GLU A 84 20.11 -31.62 22.99
N ARG A 85 20.12 -31.26 21.70
CA ARG A 85 21.32 -30.84 20.97
C ARG A 85 21.56 -29.33 20.99
N TRP A 86 20.65 -28.56 21.58
CA TRP A 86 20.66 -27.09 21.55
C TRP A 86 21.04 -26.46 22.90
N TRP A 87 21.45 -27.29 23.87
CA TRP A 87 22.03 -26.91 25.16
C TRP A 87 23.23 -27.79 25.50
#